data_AF-A0A077WMM7-F1
#
_entry.id   AF-A0A077WMM7-F1
#
_cell.length_a   1.000
_cell.length_b   1.000
_cell.length_c   1.000
_cell.angle_alpha   90.00
_cell.angle_beta   90.00
_cell.angle_gamma   90.00
#
_symmetry.space_group_name_H-M   'P 1'
#
loop_
_entity.id
_entity.type
_entity.pdbx_description
1 polymer ?
#
loop_
_entity_poly.entity_id
_entity_poly.type
_entity_poly.pdbx_seq_one_letter_code
_entity_poly.pdbx_strand_id
1 'polypeptide(L)'
;MAAEPVPQEARRLAKLLNEKNPALQIPDDYIDTHIHFEGGDLPVQPGCLKSGALCAAAFAAFGAVANQVAQDRYGGEPSHVTINTDHAGYFLGLPALVKAEKPPVDWQRGAWEKEMDRAATKIYPTKDGRWFQLHGDIDCHALFRDIGLEYNMEASREEAYEIVKKWTLLHTADELEAMMVKFGHSGSKCYEPEEWLATDMGKALENKPLINIEQVNKANGPVPYPPANKKRILEGIKVVEMVRIIAGPTIGRTLAELGAQVIKVNPPHLRDINILQYTLTTGTHTVSLDARQPDQKAQLESLIAEADVFIDGFRPGSLERLGFGKERVMQLAGPKGIIYIDENAYGVEGPYRHRPGWQQIADTASGCAVVQGRSLGAEGAVLPPLPISDLVTGVLGAVTVLCGIRDRARHGGNYFGVACLTAYDMFCISKQVGQYPPELVQQVERVFGFGPMAPKDDVPDLLGKVIQAWYNNRPKDMDFDGKLFVSFEDGPFGQSKQLAPVARIDNYPSGWDHPPRPYGYDKPTFDY
;
A
#
# COMPACT_ATOMS: atom_id res chain seq x y z
N MET A 1 21.47 -24.79 5.92
CA MET A 1 20.51 -25.34 4.94
C MET A 1 20.46 -24.38 3.77
N ALA A 2 20.41 -24.87 2.52
CA ALA A 2 20.21 -24.00 1.37
C ALA A 2 18.86 -23.28 1.52
N ALA A 3 18.79 -21.99 1.19
CA ALA A 3 17.53 -21.26 1.24
C ALA A 3 16.55 -21.85 0.20
N GLU A 4 15.29 -21.97 0.58
CA GLU A 4 14.24 -22.41 -0.35
C GLU A 4 14.05 -21.38 -1.49
N PRO A 5 13.83 -21.82 -2.73
CA PRO A 5 13.48 -20.94 -3.84
C PRO A 5 12.27 -20.05 -3.53
N VAL A 6 12.29 -18.80 -4.01
CA VAL A 6 11.20 -17.83 -3.78
C VAL A 6 9.81 -18.36 -4.14
N PRO A 7 9.57 -19.10 -5.25
CA PRO A 7 8.26 -19.68 -5.54
C PRO A 7 7.77 -20.69 -4.48
N GLN A 8 8.67 -21.46 -3.88
CA GLN A 8 8.33 -22.41 -2.81
C GLN A 8 8.01 -21.66 -1.52
N GLU A 9 8.80 -20.64 -1.22
CA GLU A 9 8.58 -19.79 -0.05
C GLU A 9 7.27 -19.00 -0.17
N ALA A 10 6.93 -18.47 -1.35
CA ALA A 10 5.66 -17.80 -1.62
C ALA A 10 4.46 -18.74 -1.40
N ARG A 11 4.57 -20.01 -1.82
CA ARG A 11 3.56 -21.04 -1.55
C ARG A 11 3.38 -21.29 -0.05
N ARG A 12 4.49 -21.43 0.70
CA ARG A 12 4.46 -21.61 2.15
C ARG A 12 3.80 -20.41 2.85
N LEU A 13 4.15 -19.20 2.43
CA LEU A 13 3.60 -17.97 2.98
C LEU A 13 2.13 -17.76 2.61
N ALA A 14 1.69 -18.18 1.42
CA ALA A 14 0.27 -18.16 1.06
C ALA A 14 -0.57 -19.07 1.96
N LYS A 15 -0.05 -20.25 2.32
CA LYS A 15 -0.71 -21.14 3.30
C LYS A 15 -0.77 -20.54 4.69
N LEU A 16 0.32 -19.94 5.16
CA LEU A 16 0.36 -19.23 6.43
C LEU A 16 -0.64 -18.05 6.44
N LEU A 17 -0.70 -17.28 5.34
CA LEU A 17 -1.65 -16.19 5.20
C LEU A 17 -3.09 -16.72 5.26
N ASN A 18 -3.40 -17.83 4.60
CA ASN A 18 -4.72 -18.47 4.70
C ASN A 18 -5.06 -18.90 6.13
N GLU A 19 -4.15 -19.59 6.81
CA GLU A 19 -4.32 -20.06 8.19
C GLU A 19 -4.64 -18.91 9.16
N LYS A 20 -3.93 -17.79 9.02
CA LYS A 20 -4.07 -16.63 9.93
C LYS A 20 -5.28 -15.75 9.63
N ASN A 21 -5.97 -15.96 8.51
CA ASN A 21 -7.00 -15.05 8.03
C ASN A 21 -8.27 -15.83 7.64
N PRO A 22 -9.11 -16.20 8.62
CA PRO A 22 -10.32 -17.01 8.38
C PRO A 22 -11.31 -16.40 7.37
N ALA A 23 -11.31 -15.07 7.22
CA ALA A 23 -12.14 -14.36 6.24
C ALA A 23 -11.86 -14.78 4.79
N LEU A 24 -10.66 -15.30 4.48
CA LEU A 24 -10.30 -15.76 3.14
C LEU A 24 -11.13 -16.96 2.69
N GLN A 25 -11.48 -17.87 3.61
CA GLN A 25 -12.24 -19.10 3.32
C GLN A 25 -11.68 -19.89 2.11
N ILE A 26 -10.36 -19.87 1.91
CA ILE A 26 -9.72 -20.63 0.82
C ILE A 26 -9.57 -22.09 1.32
N PRO A 27 -10.05 -23.10 0.57
CA PRO A 27 -9.86 -24.50 0.94
C PRO A 27 -8.37 -24.87 1.10
N ASP A 28 -8.06 -25.76 2.04
CA ASP A 28 -6.67 -26.10 2.39
C ASP A 28 -5.85 -26.64 1.22
N ASP A 29 -6.47 -27.38 0.31
CA ASP A 29 -5.85 -27.96 -0.88
C ASP A 29 -5.80 -26.99 -2.08
N TYR A 30 -6.54 -25.88 -2.04
CA TYR A 30 -6.67 -24.94 -3.15
C TYR A 30 -5.32 -24.33 -3.55
N ILE A 31 -4.51 -23.95 -2.56
CA ILE A 31 -3.18 -23.36 -2.82
C ILE A 31 -2.29 -24.37 -3.55
N ASP A 32 -2.38 -25.65 -3.23
CA ASP A 32 -1.57 -26.70 -3.86
C ASP A 32 -2.07 -27.11 -5.25
N THR A 33 -3.38 -27.05 -5.47
CA THR A 33 -4.03 -27.56 -6.68
C THR A 33 -4.29 -26.49 -7.73
N HIS A 34 -4.56 -25.25 -7.32
CA HIS A 34 -5.02 -24.18 -8.22
C HIS A 34 -4.08 -22.97 -8.27
N ILE A 35 -3.15 -22.80 -7.32
CA ILE A 35 -2.15 -21.73 -7.38
C ILE A 35 -0.81 -22.25 -7.91
N HIS A 36 -0.37 -21.69 -9.03
CA HIS A 36 0.94 -21.91 -9.61
C HIS A 36 1.85 -20.71 -9.34
N PHE A 37 2.95 -20.95 -8.60
CA PHE A 37 4.01 -19.97 -8.43
C PHE A 37 5.15 -20.29 -9.39
N GLU A 38 5.55 -19.30 -10.19
CA GLU A 38 6.69 -19.33 -11.11
C GLU A 38 7.65 -18.17 -10.80
N GLY A 39 8.89 -18.20 -11.31
CA GLY A 39 9.87 -17.13 -11.10
C GLY A 39 11.26 -17.65 -10.77
N GLY A 40 12.21 -16.74 -10.52
CA GLY A 40 13.57 -17.07 -10.13
C GLY A 40 13.69 -17.57 -8.68
N ASP A 41 14.77 -18.29 -8.41
CA ASP A 41 15.03 -18.87 -7.09
C ASP A 41 15.44 -17.84 -6.03
N LEU A 42 15.98 -16.69 -6.45
CA LEU A 42 16.50 -15.63 -5.57
C LEU A 42 15.51 -14.47 -5.46
N PRO A 43 15.39 -13.83 -4.27
CA PRO A 43 14.62 -12.61 -4.16
C PRO A 43 15.28 -11.49 -4.97
N VAL A 44 14.45 -10.56 -5.46
CA VAL A 44 14.91 -9.40 -6.23
C VAL A 44 15.01 -8.13 -5.36
N GLN A 45 14.83 -8.21 -4.04
CA GLN A 45 15.01 -7.11 -3.09
C GLN A 45 16.26 -7.33 -2.23
N PRO A 46 16.95 -6.27 -1.78
CA PRO A 46 18.04 -6.40 -0.82
C PRO A 46 17.54 -6.62 0.61
N GLY A 47 18.41 -7.17 1.44
CA GLY A 47 18.15 -7.42 2.86
C GLY A 47 17.43 -8.75 3.11
N CYS A 48 17.05 -8.97 4.37
CA CYS A 48 16.54 -10.26 4.81
C CYS A 48 15.01 -10.41 4.77
N LEU A 49 14.27 -9.33 4.50
CA LEU A 49 12.81 -9.36 4.49
C LEU A 49 12.28 -10.15 3.29
N LYS A 50 11.27 -11.00 3.53
CA LYS A 50 10.66 -11.85 2.49
C LYS A 50 9.61 -11.12 1.65
N SER A 51 9.85 -9.85 1.37
CA SER A 51 8.86 -8.91 0.82
C SER A 51 8.29 -9.35 -0.53
N GLY A 52 9.13 -9.77 -1.48
CA GLY A 52 8.65 -10.28 -2.77
C GLY A 52 7.81 -11.55 -2.66
N ALA A 53 8.20 -12.48 -1.76
CA ALA A 53 7.46 -13.72 -1.52
C ALA A 53 6.11 -13.46 -0.82
N LEU A 54 6.08 -12.52 0.14
CA LEU A 54 4.84 -12.07 0.79
C LEU A 54 3.91 -11.33 -0.18
N CYS A 55 4.46 -10.50 -1.06
CA CYS A 55 3.68 -9.84 -2.11
C CYS A 55 3.05 -10.88 -3.05
N ALA A 56 3.81 -11.90 -3.47
CA ALA A 56 3.29 -13.01 -4.25
C ALA A 56 2.20 -13.81 -3.50
N ALA A 57 2.38 -14.04 -2.20
CA ALA A 57 1.37 -14.67 -1.35
C ALA A 57 0.09 -13.84 -1.23
N ALA A 58 0.20 -12.51 -1.11
CA ALA A 58 -0.95 -11.60 -1.12
C ALA A 58 -1.70 -11.65 -2.46
N PHE A 59 -0.99 -11.69 -3.59
CA PHE A 59 -1.62 -11.87 -4.91
C PHE A 59 -2.23 -13.26 -5.11
N ALA A 60 -1.69 -14.30 -4.48
CA ALA A 60 -2.31 -15.62 -4.46
C ALA A 60 -3.64 -15.62 -3.69
N ALA A 61 -3.69 -14.95 -2.53
CA ALA A 61 -4.93 -14.76 -1.79
C ALA A 61 -5.94 -13.92 -2.60
N PHE A 62 -5.47 -12.84 -3.26
CA PHE A 62 -6.27 -12.04 -4.17
C PHE A 62 -6.91 -12.88 -5.28
N GLY A 63 -6.11 -13.67 -6.01
CA GLY A 63 -6.61 -14.52 -7.08
C GLY A 63 -7.56 -15.62 -6.58
N ALA A 64 -7.28 -16.21 -5.42
CA ALA A 64 -8.13 -17.25 -4.82
C ALA A 64 -9.51 -16.69 -4.40
N VAL A 65 -9.56 -15.54 -3.74
CA VAL A 65 -10.84 -14.93 -3.34
C VAL A 65 -11.57 -14.35 -4.55
N ALA A 66 -10.85 -13.79 -5.53
CA ALA A 66 -11.44 -13.38 -6.81
C ALA A 66 -12.09 -14.56 -7.55
N ASN A 67 -11.48 -15.75 -7.52
CA ASN A 67 -12.09 -16.97 -8.05
C ASN A 67 -13.38 -17.36 -7.31
N GLN A 68 -13.42 -17.25 -5.97
CA GLN A 68 -14.66 -17.49 -5.22
C GLN A 68 -15.78 -16.53 -5.64
N VAL A 69 -15.46 -15.24 -5.81
CA VAL A 69 -16.40 -14.25 -6.35
C VAL A 69 -16.86 -14.63 -7.75
N ALA A 70 -15.94 -15.07 -8.61
CA ALA A 70 -16.26 -15.50 -9.96
C ALA A 70 -17.15 -16.74 -9.99
N GLN A 71 -16.95 -17.70 -9.09
CA GLN A 71 -17.79 -18.88 -8.93
C GLN A 71 -19.20 -18.52 -8.44
N ASP A 72 -19.31 -17.66 -7.43
CA ASP A 72 -20.62 -17.20 -6.95
C ASP A 72 -21.38 -16.44 -8.06
N ARG A 73 -20.64 -15.71 -8.91
CA ARG A 73 -21.21 -14.87 -9.97
C ARG A 73 -21.56 -15.62 -11.25
N TYR A 74 -20.70 -16.53 -11.70
CA TYR A 74 -20.76 -17.16 -13.02
C TYR A 74 -20.93 -18.69 -12.97
N GLY A 75 -20.82 -19.30 -11.79
CA GLY A 75 -20.75 -20.74 -11.62
C GLY A 75 -19.46 -21.36 -12.18
N GLY A 76 -19.39 -22.69 -12.17
CA GLY A 76 -18.28 -23.46 -12.74
C GLY A 76 -17.19 -23.84 -11.73
N GLU A 77 -16.24 -24.62 -12.23
CA GLU A 77 -15.08 -25.09 -11.46
C GLU A 77 -14.11 -23.95 -11.16
N PRO A 78 -13.32 -24.03 -10.07
CA PRO A 78 -12.33 -23.02 -9.76
C PRO A 78 -11.28 -22.90 -10.87
N SER A 79 -10.92 -21.68 -11.25
CA SER A 79 -9.82 -21.46 -12.21
C SER A 79 -8.45 -21.61 -11.56
N HIS A 80 -7.44 -21.88 -12.37
CA HIS A 80 -6.05 -21.77 -11.95
C HIS A 80 -5.63 -20.29 -11.86
N VAL A 81 -4.74 -19.99 -10.91
CA VAL A 81 -4.11 -18.67 -10.76
C VAL A 81 -2.61 -18.85 -10.88
N THR A 82 -1.98 -18.09 -11.77
CA THR A 82 -0.52 -18.05 -11.87
C THR A 82 0.03 -16.74 -11.32
N ILE A 83 1.01 -16.86 -10.42
CA ILE A 83 1.76 -15.74 -9.84
C ILE A 83 3.24 -15.89 -10.20
N ASN A 84 3.79 -14.91 -10.91
CA ASN A 84 5.23 -14.81 -11.09
C ASN A 84 5.84 -14.05 -9.90
N THR A 85 6.72 -14.69 -9.13
CA THR A 85 7.29 -14.12 -7.90
C THR A 85 8.29 -13.00 -8.15
N ASP A 86 8.99 -13.01 -9.29
CA ASP A 86 9.84 -11.88 -9.68
C ASP A 86 8.97 -10.67 -10.05
N HIS A 87 7.87 -10.89 -10.78
CA HIS A 87 6.89 -9.85 -11.11
C HIS A 87 6.25 -9.24 -9.86
N ALA A 88 5.83 -10.06 -8.89
CA ALA A 88 5.36 -9.59 -7.59
C ALA A 88 6.46 -8.82 -6.84
N GLY A 89 7.72 -9.21 -7.00
CA GLY A 89 8.86 -8.48 -6.47
C GLY A 89 9.07 -7.11 -7.13
N TYR A 90 8.94 -7.01 -8.45
CA TYR A 90 9.02 -5.76 -9.19
C TYR A 90 7.83 -4.84 -8.93
N PHE A 91 6.65 -5.40 -8.65
CA PHE A 91 5.48 -4.63 -8.22
C PHE A 91 5.80 -3.75 -7.02
N LEU A 92 6.68 -4.17 -6.11
CA LEU A 92 7.12 -3.34 -4.98
C LEU A 92 7.88 -2.07 -5.39
N GLY A 93 8.37 -1.97 -6.62
CA GLY A 93 8.95 -0.77 -7.24
C GLY A 93 7.99 -0.02 -8.16
N LEU A 94 6.69 -0.31 -8.14
CA LEU A 94 5.68 0.21 -9.06
C LEU A 94 5.77 1.74 -9.30
N PRO A 95 5.97 2.62 -8.31
CA PRO A 95 6.06 4.07 -8.55
C PRO A 95 7.15 4.51 -9.53
N ALA A 96 8.22 3.72 -9.69
CA ALA A 96 9.33 4.04 -10.57
C ALA A 96 9.35 3.22 -11.87
N LEU A 97 8.55 2.15 -11.96
CA LEU A 97 8.49 1.28 -13.14
C LEU A 97 7.46 1.78 -14.14
N VAL A 98 7.72 2.96 -14.70
CA VAL A 98 6.82 3.65 -15.62
C VAL A 98 7.56 4.43 -16.71
N LYS A 99 6.95 4.50 -17.89
CA LYS A 99 7.31 5.42 -18.98
C LYS A 99 6.06 6.16 -19.40
N ALA A 100 6.16 7.48 -19.59
CA ALA A 100 5.08 8.33 -20.09
C ALA A 100 5.66 9.48 -20.92
N GLU A 101 4.97 9.88 -21.98
CA GLU A 101 5.44 10.94 -22.88
C GLU A 101 5.21 12.35 -22.32
N LYS A 102 4.13 12.55 -21.57
CA LYS A 102 3.72 13.86 -21.07
C LYS A 102 3.89 13.94 -19.55
N PRO A 103 4.30 15.11 -19.01
CA PRO A 103 4.47 15.30 -17.58
C PRO A 103 3.15 15.16 -16.81
N PRO A 104 3.22 14.87 -15.50
CA PRO A 104 2.03 14.82 -14.65
C PRO A 104 1.51 16.24 -14.37
N VAL A 105 0.25 16.37 -13.95
CA VAL A 105 -0.27 17.65 -13.43
C VAL A 105 0.37 17.91 -12.07
N ASP A 106 0.79 19.14 -11.78
CA ASP A 106 1.45 19.45 -10.51
C ASP A 106 0.47 19.55 -9.33
N TRP A 107 0.51 18.52 -8.49
CA TRP A 107 -0.15 18.41 -7.19
C TRP A 107 0.85 18.44 -6.03
N GLN A 108 2.16 18.34 -6.28
CA GLN A 108 3.19 18.47 -5.26
C GLN A 108 3.36 19.92 -4.79
N ARG A 109 3.22 20.90 -5.70
CA ARG A 109 3.24 22.35 -5.38
C ARG A 109 4.48 22.76 -4.58
N GLY A 110 5.64 22.33 -5.08
CA GLY A 110 6.95 22.59 -4.49
C GLY A 110 7.32 21.77 -3.26
N ALA A 111 6.53 20.75 -2.90
CA ALA A 111 6.89 19.84 -1.82
C ALA A 111 8.16 19.05 -2.13
N TRP A 112 9.11 19.07 -1.20
CA TRP A 112 10.40 18.38 -1.25
C TRP A 112 11.37 18.87 -2.34
N GLU A 113 11.21 20.11 -2.80
CA GLU A 113 12.15 20.72 -3.76
C GLU A 113 13.52 21.01 -3.14
N LYS A 114 13.57 21.32 -1.84
CA LYS A 114 14.82 21.61 -1.12
C LYS A 114 15.35 20.38 -0.38
N GLU A 115 16.66 20.26 -0.26
CA GLU A 115 17.26 19.18 0.54
C GLU A 115 16.89 19.26 2.03
N MET A 116 16.60 20.46 2.54
CA MET A 116 16.06 20.63 3.89
C MET A 116 14.66 20.02 4.04
N ASP A 117 13.80 20.12 3.03
CA ASP A 117 12.48 19.49 3.03
C ASP A 117 12.61 17.96 3.05
N ARG A 118 13.56 17.41 2.27
CA ARG A 118 13.87 15.98 2.24
C ARG A 118 14.47 15.47 3.54
N ALA A 119 15.18 16.31 4.29
CA ALA A 119 15.68 15.96 5.62
C ALA A 119 14.54 15.73 6.64
N ALA A 120 13.33 16.21 6.37
CA ALA A 120 12.18 15.97 7.24
C ALA A 120 11.66 14.53 7.23
N THR A 121 12.17 13.65 6.35
CA THR A 121 11.65 12.30 6.13
C THR A 121 12.72 11.20 6.26
N LYS A 122 13.73 11.42 7.11
CA LYS A 122 14.89 10.52 7.30
C LYS A 122 15.00 9.95 8.73
N ILE A 123 15.90 8.98 8.91
CA ILE A 123 16.23 8.38 10.20
C ILE A 123 17.46 9.07 10.81
N TYR A 124 17.37 9.41 12.10
CA TYR A 124 18.40 10.12 12.84
C TYR A 124 18.77 9.44 14.15
N PRO A 125 20.04 9.49 14.58
CA PRO A 125 20.43 9.05 15.91
C PRO A 125 19.91 10.03 16.97
N THR A 126 19.63 9.53 18.16
CA THR A 126 19.10 10.33 19.30
C THR A 126 20.09 10.35 20.47
N LYS A 127 19.82 11.24 21.44
CA LYS A 127 20.68 11.46 22.63
C LYS A 127 20.97 10.19 23.42
N ASP A 128 20.01 9.27 23.48
CA ASP A 128 20.04 8.01 24.21
C ASP A 128 20.61 6.84 23.37
N GLY A 129 21.24 7.11 22.23
CA GLY A 129 21.85 6.09 21.37
C GLY A 129 20.84 5.24 20.59
N ARG A 130 19.59 5.71 20.50
CA ARG A 130 18.53 5.12 19.68
C ARG A 130 18.48 5.80 18.31
N TRP A 131 17.51 5.39 17.50
CA TRP A 131 17.21 5.99 16.21
C TRP A 131 15.76 6.44 16.16
N PHE A 132 15.49 7.51 15.41
CA PHE A 132 14.16 8.10 15.27
C PHE A 132 13.90 8.45 13.81
N GLN A 133 12.77 8.00 13.28
CA GLN A 133 12.25 8.40 11.98
C GLN A 133 11.40 9.64 12.13
N LEU A 134 11.89 10.73 11.55
CA LEU A 134 11.12 11.96 11.39
C LEU A 134 10.28 11.86 10.11
N HIS A 135 9.05 12.39 10.10
CA HIS A 135 8.26 12.44 8.87
C HIS A 135 7.41 13.71 8.78
N GLY A 136 7.86 14.67 7.96
CA GLY A 136 7.21 15.97 7.76
C GLY A 136 5.93 15.98 6.91
N ASP A 137 5.34 14.82 6.60
CA ASP A 137 4.26 14.72 5.60
C ASP A 137 4.68 15.35 4.25
N ILE A 138 3.73 15.72 3.39
CA ILE A 138 4.00 16.48 2.16
C ILE A 138 4.22 17.98 2.45
N ASP A 139 3.85 18.45 3.64
CA ASP A 139 4.04 19.83 4.11
C ASP A 139 4.98 19.89 5.32
N CYS A 140 6.25 19.60 5.07
CA CYS A 140 7.29 19.52 6.12
C CYS A 140 7.55 20.83 6.87
N HIS A 141 7.11 21.96 6.33
CA HIS A 141 7.30 23.27 6.94
C HIS A 141 6.51 23.42 8.25
N ALA A 142 5.39 22.70 8.39
CA ALA A 142 4.66 22.65 9.65
C ALA A 142 5.45 21.96 10.75
N LEU A 143 6.06 20.82 10.43
CA LEU A 143 6.92 20.10 11.34
C LEU A 143 8.09 20.97 11.81
N PHE A 144 8.87 21.54 10.88
CA PHE A 144 10.06 22.33 11.23
C PHE A 144 9.73 23.55 12.10
N ARG A 145 8.64 24.25 11.80
CA ARG A 145 8.17 25.38 12.61
C ARG A 145 7.81 24.95 14.04
N ASP A 146 7.10 23.85 14.20
CA ASP A 146 6.64 23.39 15.52
C ASP A 146 7.79 22.87 16.39
N ILE A 147 8.83 22.29 15.78
CA ILE A 147 10.04 21.85 16.48
C ILE A 147 11.13 22.93 16.60
N GLY A 148 10.91 24.11 16.02
CA GLY A 148 11.80 25.27 16.11
C GLY A 148 13.08 25.16 15.28
N LEU A 149 13.05 24.42 14.17
CA LEU A 149 14.16 24.35 13.22
C LEU A 149 13.96 25.33 12.06
N GLU A 150 14.99 26.11 11.75
CA GLU A 150 15.02 26.92 10.53
C GLU A 150 15.05 26.02 9.30
N TYR A 151 14.15 26.27 8.36
CA TYR A 151 13.97 25.43 7.17
C TYR A 151 14.00 26.21 5.86
N ASN A 152 13.88 27.54 5.90
CA ASN A 152 13.93 28.35 4.69
C ASN A 152 15.36 28.78 4.38
N MET A 153 16.21 27.79 4.10
CA MET A 153 17.61 27.98 3.78
C MET A 153 18.04 27.08 2.62
N GLU A 154 19.07 27.53 1.92
CA GLU A 154 19.78 26.68 0.97
C GLU A 154 20.82 25.87 1.74
N ALA A 155 20.77 24.56 1.57
CA ALA A 155 21.69 23.61 2.19
C ALA A 155 21.95 22.48 1.19
N SER A 156 23.18 21.98 1.16
CA SER A 156 23.47 20.70 0.54
C SER A 156 22.76 19.57 1.29
N ARG A 157 22.66 18.41 0.65
CA ARG A 157 22.11 17.19 1.24
C ARG A 157 22.75 16.84 2.58
N GLU A 158 24.08 16.90 2.64
CA GLU A 158 24.86 16.60 3.85
C GLU A 158 24.61 17.63 4.95
N GLU A 159 24.58 18.92 4.62
CA GLU A 159 24.31 20.00 5.58
C GLU A 159 22.91 19.88 6.16
N ALA A 160 21.89 19.66 5.32
CA ALA A 160 20.51 19.49 5.75
C ALA A 160 20.36 18.31 6.73
N TYR A 161 20.99 17.16 6.41
CA TYR A 161 21.00 16.01 7.32
C TYR A 161 21.67 16.34 8.65
N GLU A 162 22.85 16.98 8.64
CA GLU A 162 23.59 17.30 9.86
C GLU A 162 22.85 18.35 10.73
N ILE A 163 22.07 19.26 10.15
CA ILE A 163 21.23 20.20 10.90
C ILE A 163 20.17 19.45 11.72
N VAL A 164 19.38 18.59 11.06
CA VAL A 164 18.32 17.82 11.74
C VAL A 164 18.91 16.79 12.72
N LYS A 165 20.05 16.19 12.38
CA LYS A 165 20.79 15.29 13.26
C LYS A 165 21.26 15.97 14.54
N LYS A 166 21.83 17.18 14.45
CA LYS A 166 22.26 17.94 15.64
C LYS A 166 21.09 18.20 16.58
N TRP A 167 19.91 18.49 16.03
CA TRP A 167 18.69 18.72 16.80
C TRP A 167 18.17 17.42 17.45
N THR A 168 18.07 16.34 16.70
CA THR A 168 17.61 15.03 17.24
C THR A 168 18.53 14.49 18.33
N LEU A 169 19.84 14.78 18.27
CA LEU A 169 20.81 14.44 19.33
C LEU A 169 20.62 15.21 20.65
N LEU A 170 19.77 16.25 20.69
CA LEU A 170 19.41 16.96 21.92
C LEU A 170 18.30 16.24 22.71
N HIS A 171 17.61 15.30 22.07
CA HIS A 171 16.42 14.65 22.59
C HIS A 171 16.58 13.13 22.63
N THR A 172 15.96 12.48 23.62
CA THR A 172 15.78 11.03 23.62
C THR A 172 14.70 10.64 22.61
N ALA A 173 14.69 9.38 22.16
CA ALA A 173 13.67 8.92 21.21
C ALA A 173 12.25 9.04 21.78
N ASP A 174 12.05 8.79 23.07
CA ASP A 174 10.73 8.91 23.72
C ASP A 174 10.28 10.38 23.84
N GLU A 175 11.20 11.33 24.08
CA GLU A 175 10.90 12.77 24.06
C GLU A 175 10.46 13.24 22.66
N LEU A 176 11.13 12.74 21.62
CA LEU A 176 10.76 13.03 20.23
C LEU A 176 9.38 12.46 19.90
N GLU A 177 9.09 11.21 20.28
CA GLU A 177 7.76 10.61 20.07
C GLU A 177 6.65 11.41 20.78
N ALA A 178 6.87 11.79 22.03
CA ALA A 178 5.94 12.63 22.78
C ALA A 178 5.72 14.00 22.12
N MET A 179 6.77 14.58 21.53
CA MET A 179 6.71 15.83 20.78
C MET A 179 5.87 15.69 19.50
N MET A 180 6.06 14.60 18.73
CA MET A 180 5.28 14.34 17.53
C MET A 180 3.79 14.20 17.85
N VAL A 181 3.46 13.47 18.93
CA VAL A 181 2.08 13.35 19.42
C VAL A 181 1.50 14.71 19.81
N LYS A 182 2.25 15.50 20.58
CA LYS A 182 1.81 16.81 21.06
C LYS A 182 1.47 17.75 19.90
N PHE A 183 2.26 17.75 18.84
CA PHE A 183 2.07 18.64 17.68
C PHE A 183 1.21 18.02 16.57
N GLY A 184 0.85 16.74 16.68
CA GLY A 184 0.05 16.05 15.66
C GLY A 184 0.83 15.72 14.39
N HIS A 185 2.15 15.55 14.51
CA HIS A 185 3.06 15.15 13.43
C HIS A 185 3.29 13.64 13.40
N SER A 186 3.75 13.17 12.25
CA SER A 186 4.19 11.79 12.07
C SER A 186 5.65 11.63 12.54
N GLY A 187 5.93 10.58 13.29
CA GLY A 187 7.28 10.22 13.70
C GLY A 187 7.27 9.04 14.66
N SER A 188 8.34 8.27 14.65
CA SER A 188 8.47 7.08 15.50
C SER A 188 9.91 6.82 15.87
N LYS A 189 10.13 6.37 17.10
CA LYS A 189 11.35 5.64 17.46
C LYS A 189 11.49 4.41 16.55
N CYS A 190 12.71 4.03 16.23
CA CYS A 190 13.00 2.76 15.60
C CYS A 190 13.01 1.67 16.69
N TYR A 191 11.89 0.99 16.86
CA TYR A 191 11.73 -0.05 17.88
C TYR A 191 12.46 -1.33 17.51
N GLU A 192 12.89 -2.09 18.51
CA GLU A 192 13.13 -3.51 18.31
C GLU A 192 11.80 -4.26 18.08
N PRO A 193 11.77 -5.34 17.28
CA PRO A 193 10.55 -6.12 17.09
C PRO A 193 9.91 -6.58 18.42
N GLU A 194 10.72 -7.12 19.33
CA GLU A 194 10.25 -7.56 20.65
C GLU A 194 9.84 -6.39 21.57
N GLU A 195 10.49 -5.23 21.42
CA GLU A 195 10.12 -4.02 22.16
C GLU A 195 8.74 -3.52 21.72
N TRP A 196 8.50 -3.45 20.40
CA TRP A 196 7.21 -3.06 19.84
C TRP A 196 6.09 -3.99 20.29
N LEU A 197 6.29 -5.31 20.18
CA LEU A 197 5.33 -6.32 20.63
C LEU A 197 5.01 -6.23 22.13
N ALA A 198 5.93 -5.71 22.95
CA ALA A 198 5.69 -5.50 24.37
C ALA A 198 4.81 -4.27 24.67
N THR A 199 4.68 -3.32 23.73
CA THR A 199 3.84 -2.13 23.89
C THR A 199 2.35 -2.48 23.83
N ASP A 200 1.50 -1.61 24.39
CA ASP A 200 0.04 -1.76 24.28
C ASP A 200 -0.44 -1.65 22.83
N MET A 201 0.28 -0.90 21.99
CA MET A 201 -0.06 -0.79 20.57
C MET A 201 0.29 -2.06 19.79
N GLY A 202 1.49 -2.61 19.99
CA GLY A 202 1.89 -3.87 19.39
C GLY A 202 0.94 -5.01 19.76
N LYS A 203 0.56 -5.11 21.05
CA LYS A 203 -0.44 -6.09 21.51
C LYS A 203 -1.82 -5.90 20.89
N ALA A 204 -2.25 -4.66 20.69
CA ALA A 204 -3.55 -4.39 20.06
C ALA A 204 -3.58 -4.87 18.60
N LEU A 205 -2.47 -4.74 17.87
CA LEU A 205 -2.34 -5.20 16.49
C LEU A 205 -2.10 -6.70 16.34
N GLU A 206 -1.26 -7.30 17.20
CA GLU A 206 -0.89 -8.72 17.13
C GLU A 206 -2.11 -9.65 17.18
N ASN A 207 -3.16 -9.24 17.88
CA ASN A 207 -4.39 -10.01 18.05
C ASN A 207 -5.37 -9.92 16.88
N LYS A 208 -5.01 -9.27 15.77
CA LYS A 208 -5.90 -9.04 14.62
C LYS A 208 -5.40 -9.76 13.36
N PRO A 209 -6.31 -10.36 12.57
CA PRO A 209 -5.95 -10.85 11.24
C PRO A 209 -5.55 -9.69 10.33
N LEU A 210 -4.74 -9.96 9.30
CA LEU A 210 -4.43 -9.00 8.24
C LEU A 210 -5.63 -8.72 7.33
N ILE A 211 -6.47 -9.73 7.09
CA ILE A 211 -7.76 -9.61 6.42
C ILE A 211 -8.82 -9.46 7.51
N ASN A 212 -8.88 -8.25 8.07
CA ASN A 212 -9.80 -7.89 9.14
C ASN A 212 -11.05 -7.25 8.53
N ILE A 213 -12.10 -8.04 8.33
CA ILE A 213 -13.40 -7.57 7.85
C ILE A 213 -14.54 -8.21 8.64
N GLU A 214 -15.51 -7.39 9.03
CA GLU A 214 -16.67 -7.82 9.79
C GLU A 214 -17.96 -7.20 9.23
N GLN A 215 -19.06 -7.94 9.39
CA GLN A 215 -20.39 -7.43 9.08
C GLN A 215 -20.87 -6.51 10.21
N VAL A 216 -21.16 -5.25 9.91
CA VAL A 216 -21.58 -4.24 10.91
C VAL A 216 -23.07 -4.32 11.20
N ASN A 217 -23.90 -4.67 10.22
CA ASN A 217 -25.31 -4.95 10.42
C ASN A 217 -25.77 -6.17 9.61
N LYS A 218 -26.53 -7.05 10.28
CA LYS A 218 -26.99 -8.32 9.71
C LYS A 218 -28.22 -8.21 8.80
N ALA A 219 -28.84 -7.03 8.73
CA ALA A 219 -30.17 -6.86 8.14
C ALA A 219 -30.11 -6.06 6.84
N ASN A 220 -29.94 -6.79 5.74
CA ASN A 220 -30.50 -6.63 4.39
C ASN A 220 -30.22 -7.97 3.70
N GLY A 221 -31.12 -8.51 2.89
CA GLY A 221 -30.93 -9.83 2.26
C GLY A 221 -29.70 -9.89 1.33
N PRO A 222 -29.33 -11.07 0.82
CA PRO A 222 -28.24 -11.24 -0.14
C PRO A 222 -28.32 -10.24 -1.29
N VAL A 223 -27.18 -9.62 -1.66
CA VAL A 223 -27.12 -8.59 -2.71
C VAL A 223 -26.52 -9.19 -3.97
N PRO A 224 -27.31 -9.41 -5.05
CA PRO A 224 -26.78 -10.04 -6.24
C PRO A 224 -25.66 -9.20 -6.87
N TYR A 225 -24.71 -9.87 -7.51
CA TYR A 225 -23.71 -9.19 -8.33
C TYR A 225 -24.39 -8.39 -9.45
N PRO A 226 -23.85 -7.21 -9.82
CA PRO A 226 -24.34 -6.47 -10.98
C PRO A 226 -24.28 -7.32 -12.27
N PRO A 227 -25.02 -6.95 -13.32
CA PRO A 227 -24.88 -7.58 -14.64
C PRO A 227 -23.45 -7.44 -15.19
N ALA A 228 -22.99 -8.42 -15.98
CA ALA A 228 -21.69 -8.41 -16.65
C ALA A 228 -21.83 -8.87 -18.11
N ASN A 229 -21.10 -8.21 -19.01
CA ASN A 229 -21.05 -8.52 -20.44
C ASN A 229 -19.68 -9.02 -20.89
N LYS A 230 -18.59 -8.59 -20.23
CA LYS A 230 -17.21 -8.94 -20.58
C LYS A 230 -16.65 -10.09 -19.74
N LYS A 231 -17.46 -10.67 -18.84
CA LYS A 231 -17.08 -11.75 -17.92
C LYS A 231 -15.90 -11.36 -17.01
N ARG A 232 -15.75 -10.08 -16.67
CA ARG A 232 -14.76 -9.62 -15.69
C ARG A 232 -15.31 -9.78 -14.27
N ILE A 233 -14.47 -10.15 -13.31
CA ILE A 233 -14.92 -10.61 -11.99
C ILE A 233 -15.70 -9.53 -11.24
N LEU A 234 -15.25 -8.28 -11.31
CA LEU A 234 -15.86 -7.11 -10.65
C LEU A 234 -16.57 -6.16 -11.60
N GLU A 235 -16.92 -6.60 -12.81
CA GLU A 235 -17.67 -5.76 -13.76
C GLU A 235 -18.94 -5.20 -13.10
N GLY A 236 -19.17 -3.89 -13.23
CA GLY A 236 -20.34 -3.21 -12.66
C GLY A 236 -20.27 -2.92 -11.14
N ILE A 237 -19.24 -3.39 -10.43
CA ILE A 237 -18.99 -2.98 -9.05
C ILE A 237 -18.49 -1.54 -9.04
N LYS A 238 -19.13 -0.68 -8.26
CA LYS A 238 -18.79 0.75 -8.15
C LYS A 238 -17.99 1.03 -6.88
N VAL A 239 -16.86 1.73 -7.00
CA VAL A 239 -15.96 2.05 -5.89
C VAL A 239 -15.77 3.56 -5.83
N VAL A 240 -15.90 4.14 -4.64
CA VAL A 240 -15.45 5.51 -4.36
C VAL A 240 -14.27 5.43 -3.42
N GLU A 241 -13.13 5.98 -3.82
CA GLU A 241 -11.94 6.08 -2.97
C GLU A 241 -11.60 7.53 -2.60
N MET A 242 -11.46 7.75 -1.31
CA MET A 242 -10.96 8.98 -0.69
C MET A 242 -9.60 8.68 -0.06
N VAL A 243 -8.59 8.55 -0.93
CA VAL A 243 -7.26 8.05 -0.57
C VAL A 243 -6.19 8.87 -1.28
N ARG A 244 -4.96 8.87 -0.75
CA ARG A 244 -3.79 9.53 -1.35
C ARG A 244 -2.58 8.60 -1.33
N ILE A 245 -1.52 8.99 -2.05
CA ILE A 245 -0.20 8.35 -1.95
C ILE A 245 -0.19 6.93 -2.54
N ILE A 246 -0.02 5.86 -1.76
CA ILE A 246 0.29 4.53 -2.31
C ILE A 246 -0.68 3.45 -1.84
N ALA A 247 -0.84 3.24 -0.53
CA ALA A 247 -1.60 2.11 0.02
C ALA A 247 -3.06 2.10 -0.43
N GLY A 248 -3.83 3.14 -0.08
CA GLY A 248 -5.22 3.29 -0.52
C GLY A 248 -5.43 3.22 -2.05
N PRO A 249 -4.72 4.01 -2.88
CA PRO A 249 -4.84 3.94 -4.35
C PRO A 249 -4.53 2.55 -4.93
N THR A 250 -3.65 1.79 -4.28
CA THR A 250 -3.36 0.41 -4.70
C THR A 250 -4.59 -0.47 -4.56
N ILE A 251 -5.42 -0.29 -3.51
CA ILE A 251 -6.68 -1.02 -3.35
C ILE A 251 -7.58 -0.79 -4.56
N GLY A 252 -7.88 0.48 -4.90
CA GLY A 252 -8.75 0.82 -6.03
C GLY A 252 -8.19 0.34 -7.35
N ARG A 253 -6.91 0.59 -7.65
CA ARG A 253 -6.25 0.12 -8.89
C ARG A 253 -6.34 -1.40 -9.05
N THR A 254 -6.13 -2.16 -7.98
CA THR A 254 -6.21 -3.63 -8.00
C THR A 254 -7.65 -4.13 -8.17
N LEU A 255 -8.66 -3.42 -7.67
CA LEU A 255 -10.07 -3.74 -7.97
C LEU A 255 -10.45 -3.40 -9.42
N ALA A 256 -9.95 -2.27 -9.94
CA ALA A 256 -10.15 -1.87 -11.34
C ALA A 256 -9.55 -2.87 -12.33
N GLU A 257 -8.48 -3.56 -11.93
CA GLU A 257 -7.88 -4.67 -12.69
C GLU A 257 -8.89 -5.81 -12.97
N LEU A 258 -9.81 -6.05 -12.03
CA LEU A 258 -10.87 -7.06 -12.16
C LEU A 258 -12.17 -6.50 -12.75
N GLY A 259 -12.24 -5.22 -13.10
CA GLY A 259 -13.36 -4.59 -13.81
C GLY A 259 -14.25 -3.71 -12.97
N ALA A 260 -13.86 -3.40 -11.73
CA ALA A 260 -14.57 -2.42 -10.94
C ALA A 260 -14.46 -1.01 -11.57
N GLN A 261 -15.55 -0.25 -11.51
CA GLN A 261 -15.52 1.18 -11.82
C GLN A 261 -15.07 1.93 -10.58
N VAL A 262 -13.89 2.54 -10.62
CA VAL A 262 -13.30 3.23 -9.47
C VAL A 262 -13.29 4.73 -9.71
N ILE A 263 -13.94 5.50 -8.83
CA ILE A 263 -13.83 6.94 -8.77
C ILE A 263 -12.90 7.32 -7.62
N LYS A 264 -11.77 7.93 -7.97
CA LYS A 264 -10.83 8.57 -7.06
C LYS A 264 -11.19 10.03 -6.85
N VAL A 265 -11.52 10.39 -5.62
CA VAL A 265 -11.83 11.78 -5.25
C VAL A 265 -10.56 12.49 -4.78
N ASN A 266 -10.13 13.51 -5.53
CA ASN A 266 -8.98 14.34 -5.23
C ASN A 266 -9.42 15.75 -4.81
N PRO A 267 -9.36 16.12 -3.51
CA PRO A 267 -9.66 17.47 -3.10
C PRO A 267 -8.58 18.45 -3.58
N PRO A 268 -8.92 19.50 -4.35
CA PRO A 268 -7.93 20.35 -5.04
C PRO A 268 -7.04 21.17 -4.11
N HIS A 269 -7.34 21.26 -2.82
CA HIS A 269 -6.52 21.97 -1.85
C HIS A 269 -5.41 21.09 -1.24
N LEU A 270 -5.49 19.77 -1.38
CA LEU A 270 -4.51 18.84 -0.82
C LEU A 270 -3.39 18.57 -1.81
N ARG A 271 -2.15 18.52 -1.31
CA ARG A 271 -1.00 18.05 -2.08
C ARG A 271 -1.02 16.53 -2.22
N ASP A 272 -0.41 16.04 -3.30
CA ASP A 272 -0.15 14.63 -3.59
C ASP A 272 1.14 14.49 -4.43
N ILE A 273 1.64 13.28 -4.63
CA ILE A 273 2.90 13.01 -5.34
C ILE A 273 2.64 12.86 -6.84
N ASN A 274 3.37 13.62 -7.66
CA ASN A 274 3.05 13.74 -9.08
C ASN A 274 3.32 12.45 -9.86
N ILE A 275 4.45 11.78 -9.58
CA ILE A 275 4.86 10.56 -10.30
C ILE A 275 3.84 9.42 -10.17
N LEU A 276 3.08 9.40 -9.07
CA LEU A 276 2.10 8.36 -8.78
C LEU A 276 0.90 8.40 -9.73
N GLN A 277 0.63 9.54 -10.38
CA GLN A 277 -0.42 9.67 -11.39
C GLN A 277 -0.20 8.74 -12.59
N TYR A 278 1.03 8.29 -12.86
CA TYR A 278 1.28 7.42 -14.00
C TYR A 278 0.96 5.95 -13.76
N THR A 279 0.92 5.51 -12.51
CA THR A 279 0.74 4.10 -12.18
C THR A 279 -0.48 3.86 -11.30
N LEU A 280 -0.69 4.70 -10.29
CA LEU A 280 -1.71 4.52 -9.26
C LEU A 280 -3.09 5.08 -9.61
N THR A 281 -3.27 5.66 -10.80
CA THR A 281 -4.60 6.06 -11.32
C THR A 281 -5.06 5.21 -12.50
N THR A 282 -4.31 4.15 -12.85
CA THR A 282 -4.64 3.27 -13.97
C THR A 282 -5.96 2.54 -13.72
N GLY A 283 -6.88 2.63 -14.68
CA GLY A 283 -8.25 2.12 -14.52
C GLY A 283 -9.13 2.86 -13.51
N THR A 284 -8.67 3.98 -12.96
CA THR A 284 -9.46 4.84 -12.06
C THR A 284 -9.89 6.15 -12.72
N HIS A 285 -11.15 6.52 -12.54
CA HIS A 285 -11.71 7.81 -12.91
C HIS A 285 -11.35 8.83 -11.82
N THR A 286 -10.70 9.93 -12.15
CA THR A 286 -10.13 10.86 -11.16
C THR A 286 -10.90 12.18 -11.15
N VAL A 287 -11.50 12.55 -10.01
CA VAL A 287 -12.44 13.67 -9.94
C VAL A 287 -11.98 14.70 -8.92
N SER A 288 -12.16 15.98 -9.26
CA SER A 288 -11.83 17.09 -8.35
C SER A 288 -13.07 17.50 -7.56
N LEU A 289 -13.20 17.04 -6.31
CA LEU A 289 -14.29 17.41 -5.42
C LEU A 289 -13.76 17.81 -4.04
N ASP A 290 -14.31 18.90 -3.51
CA ASP A 290 -14.05 19.44 -2.19
C ASP A 290 -15.33 19.39 -1.34
N ALA A 291 -15.40 18.39 -0.48
CA ALA A 291 -16.50 18.15 0.47
C ALA A 291 -16.80 19.33 1.42
N ARG A 292 -15.95 20.36 1.47
CA ARG A 292 -16.20 21.60 2.22
C ARG A 292 -17.19 22.52 1.51
N GLN A 293 -17.38 22.35 0.20
CA GLN A 293 -18.35 23.09 -0.60
C GLN A 293 -19.69 22.32 -0.64
N PRO A 294 -20.83 22.93 -0.28
CA PRO A 294 -22.11 22.22 -0.20
C PRO A 294 -22.51 21.47 -1.47
N ASP A 295 -22.34 22.07 -2.65
CA ASP A 295 -22.71 21.45 -3.92
C ASP A 295 -21.84 20.24 -4.25
N GLN A 296 -20.52 20.35 -4.01
CA GLN A 296 -19.58 19.25 -4.24
C GLN A 296 -19.72 18.15 -3.20
N LYS A 297 -20.11 18.51 -1.98
CA LYS A 297 -20.51 17.54 -0.95
C LYS A 297 -21.72 16.74 -1.41
N ALA A 298 -22.76 17.39 -1.93
CA ALA A 298 -23.94 16.71 -2.44
C ALA A 298 -23.60 15.78 -3.63
N GLN A 299 -22.68 16.19 -4.51
CA GLN A 299 -22.17 15.33 -5.59
C GLN A 299 -21.47 14.08 -5.03
N LEU A 300 -20.61 14.24 -4.02
CA LEU A 300 -19.94 13.11 -3.37
C LEU A 300 -20.94 12.18 -2.66
N GLU A 301 -21.95 12.73 -1.99
CA GLU A 301 -23.04 11.94 -1.39
C GLU A 301 -23.79 11.11 -2.44
N SER A 302 -24.05 11.68 -3.63
CA SER A 302 -24.67 10.96 -4.75
C SER A 302 -23.80 9.80 -5.24
N LEU A 303 -22.49 10.03 -5.41
CA LEU A 303 -21.56 8.97 -5.82
C LEU A 303 -21.51 7.83 -4.79
N ILE A 304 -21.47 8.17 -3.50
CA ILE A 304 -21.44 7.18 -2.41
C ILE A 304 -22.75 6.38 -2.35
N ALA A 305 -23.90 7.01 -2.60
CA ALA A 305 -25.18 6.31 -2.63
C ALA A 305 -25.25 5.21 -3.70
N GLU A 306 -24.50 5.36 -4.80
CA GLU A 306 -24.39 4.35 -5.86
C GLU A 306 -23.30 3.31 -5.60
N ALA A 307 -22.31 3.63 -4.76
CA ALA A 307 -21.12 2.82 -4.54
C ALA A 307 -21.42 1.49 -3.84
N ASP A 308 -20.61 0.49 -4.15
CA ASP A 308 -20.54 -0.81 -3.47
C ASP A 308 -19.42 -0.88 -2.45
N VAL A 309 -18.38 -0.10 -2.70
CA VAL A 309 -17.18 -0.02 -1.87
C VAL A 309 -16.84 1.45 -1.63
N PHE A 310 -16.51 1.76 -0.40
CA PHE A 310 -15.92 3.04 -0.02
C PHE A 310 -14.56 2.79 0.63
N ILE A 311 -13.52 3.47 0.14
CA ILE A 311 -12.16 3.34 0.66
C ILE A 311 -11.75 4.67 1.28
N ASP A 312 -11.50 4.66 2.58
CA ASP A 312 -11.00 5.79 3.36
C ASP A 312 -9.51 5.60 3.66
N GLY A 313 -8.68 6.53 3.21
CA GLY A 313 -7.24 6.56 3.52
C GLY A 313 -6.82 7.82 4.26
N PHE A 314 -7.77 8.53 4.88
CA PHE A 314 -7.47 9.72 5.67
C PHE A 314 -7.28 9.36 7.15
N ARG A 315 -6.62 10.25 7.88
CA ARG A 315 -6.41 10.09 9.33
C ARG A 315 -7.76 9.83 10.03
N PRO A 316 -7.85 8.87 10.96
CA PRO A 316 -9.10 8.53 11.63
C PRO A 316 -9.90 9.74 12.13
N GLY A 317 -11.20 9.73 11.85
CA GLY A 317 -12.13 10.82 12.14
C GLY A 317 -12.07 12.02 11.19
N SER A 318 -11.16 12.05 10.20
CA SER A 318 -11.08 13.20 9.27
C SER A 318 -12.27 13.27 8.32
N LEU A 319 -12.66 12.14 7.72
CA LEU A 319 -13.88 12.10 6.90
C LEU A 319 -15.14 12.23 7.74
N GLU A 320 -15.15 11.73 8.98
CA GLU A 320 -16.26 11.92 9.92
C GLU A 320 -16.57 13.42 10.14
N ARG A 321 -15.54 14.23 10.37
CA ARG A 321 -15.69 15.70 10.50
C ARG A 321 -16.22 16.37 9.23
N LEU A 322 -16.01 15.78 8.06
CA LEU A 322 -16.57 16.25 6.78
C LEU A 322 -17.99 15.71 6.52
N GLY A 323 -18.49 14.81 7.37
CA GLY A 323 -19.79 14.16 7.22
C GLY A 323 -19.76 12.92 6.32
N PHE A 324 -18.62 12.24 6.25
CA PHE A 324 -18.40 11.00 5.49
C PHE A 324 -17.76 9.91 6.36
N GLY A 325 -18.07 9.91 7.66
CA GLY A 325 -17.69 8.80 8.55
C GLY A 325 -18.42 7.52 8.19
N LYS A 326 -17.92 6.38 8.68
CA LYS A 326 -18.43 5.03 8.43
C LYS A 326 -19.95 4.94 8.49
N GLU A 327 -20.57 5.41 9.58
CA GLU A 327 -22.02 5.33 9.78
C GLU A 327 -22.79 6.14 8.72
N ARG A 328 -22.29 7.32 8.34
CA ARG A 328 -22.93 8.17 7.33
C ARG A 328 -22.78 7.58 5.93
N VAL A 329 -21.62 7.01 5.60
CA VAL A 329 -21.40 6.30 4.33
C VAL A 329 -22.35 5.10 4.20
N MET A 330 -22.50 4.29 5.25
CA MET A 330 -23.45 3.18 5.28
C MET A 330 -24.91 3.64 5.14
N GLN A 331 -25.27 4.79 5.75
CA GLN A 331 -26.60 5.38 5.57
C GLN A 331 -26.86 5.84 4.13
N LEU A 332 -25.87 6.46 3.48
CA LEU A 332 -25.97 6.91 2.09
C LEU A 332 -26.16 5.73 1.12
N ALA A 333 -25.44 4.63 1.33
CA ALA A 333 -25.59 3.41 0.52
C ALA A 333 -26.94 2.70 0.71
N GLY A 334 -27.64 2.98 1.81
CA GLY A 334 -28.99 2.51 2.07
C GLY A 334 -29.11 0.98 2.17
N PRO A 335 -30.24 0.39 1.75
CA PRO A 335 -30.53 -1.04 1.96
C PRO A 335 -29.66 -1.98 1.14
N LYS A 336 -28.97 -1.51 0.10
CA LYS A 336 -27.99 -2.32 -0.64
C LYS A 336 -26.79 -2.70 0.25
N GLY A 337 -26.46 -1.85 1.23
CA GLY A 337 -25.26 -1.98 2.03
C GLY A 337 -23.98 -1.68 1.24
N ILE A 338 -22.89 -1.47 1.97
CA ILE A 338 -21.58 -1.10 1.41
C ILE A 338 -20.45 -1.82 2.14
N ILE A 339 -19.33 -2.01 1.45
CA ILE A 339 -18.06 -2.41 2.05
C ILE A 339 -17.27 -1.13 2.32
N TYR A 340 -17.05 -0.78 3.59
CA TYR A 340 -16.18 0.33 4.00
C TYR A 340 -14.81 -0.22 4.38
N ILE A 341 -13.75 0.25 3.74
CA ILE A 341 -12.37 -0.04 4.12
C ILE A 341 -11.72 1.20 4.69
N ASP A 342 -11.17 1.06 5.89
CA ASP A 342 -10.28 2.03 6.54
C ASP A 342 -8.83 1.59 6.33
N GLU A 343 -8.10 2.31 5.48
CA GLU A 343 -6.67 2.13 5.25
C GLU A 343 -5.89 3.13 6.09
N ASN A 344 -5.06 2.63 7.00
CA ASN A 344 -4.28 3.51 7.88
C ASN A 344 -3.02 2.83 8.45
N ALA A 345 -2.23 3.60 9.20
CA ALA A 345 -0.95 3.11 9.72
C ALA A 345 -1.06 2.14 10.91
N TYR A 346 -2.06 2.31 11.79
CA TYR A 346 -2.06 1.72 13.15
C TYR A 346 -3.34 0.93 13.48
N GLY A 347 -4.20 0.65 12.50
CA GLY A 347 -5.52 0.09 12.73
C GLY A 347 -6.43 1.00 13.54
N VAL A 348 -7.55 0.44 14.01
CA VAL A 348 -8.64 1.18 14.68
C VAL A 348 -8.70 0.97 16.19
N GLU A 349 -7.75 0.23 16.75
CA GLU A 349 -7.68 -0.12 18.17
C GLU A 349 -6.33 0.31 18.78
N GLY A 350 -6.26 0.30 20.12
CA GLY A 350 -5.04 0.64 20.84
C GLY A 350 -4.79 2.16 20.98
N PRO A 351 -3.67 2.52 21.61
CA PRO A 351 -3.34 3.91 21.94
C PRO A 351 -2.94 4.76 20.72
N TYR A 352 -2.46 4.15 19.63
CA TYR A 352 -1.97 4.90 18.45
C TYR A 352 -3.01 5.03 17.34
N ARG A 353 -4.23 4.50 17.52
CA ARG A 353 -5.30 4.53 16.50
C ARG A 353 -5.65 5.91 15.93
N HIS A 354 -5.32 7.00 16.62
CA HIS A 354 -5.56 8.38 16.16
C HIS A 354 -4.29 9.10 15.72
N ARG A 355 -3.12 8.44 15.80
CA ARG A 355 -1.85 9.03 15.37
C ARG A 355 -1.77 9.04 13.84
N PRO A 356 -1.20 10.10 13.24
CA PRO A 356 -0.87 10.07 11.83
C PRO A 356 0.26 9.07 11.58
N GLY A 357 0.31 8.53 10.36
CA GLY A 357 1.36 7.61 9.97
C GLY A 357 1.42 7.41 8.47
N TRP A 358 2.56 6.87 8.06
CA TRP A 358 2.97 6.55 6.69
C TRP A 358 3.74 5.23 6.77
N GLN A 359 4.08 4.63 5.62
CA GLN A 359 4.90 3.42 5.64
C GLN A 359 6.18 3.60 6.47
N GLN A 360 6.95 4.68 6.32
CA GLN A 360 8.21 4.83 7.05
C GLN A 360 8.02 4.81 8.58
N ILE A 361 6.85 5.25 9.04
CA ILE A 361 6.46 5.21 10.44
C ILE A 361 6.09 3.78 10.85
N ALA A 362 5.34 3.05 10.02
CA ALA A 362 5.05 1.63 10.25
C ALA A 362 6.34 0.78 10.26
N ASP A 363 7.25 1.03 9.32
CA ASP A 363 8.52 0.32 9.17
C ASP A 363 9.39 0.46 10.44
N THR A 364 9.34 1.63 11.07
CA THR A 364 10.19 1.96 12.23
C THR A 364 9.50 1.62 13.55
N ALA A 365 8.18 1.80 13.64
CA ALA A 365 7.36 1.37 14.77
C ALA A 365 7.38 -0.15 14.95
N SER A 366 7.19 -0.92 13.88
CA SER A 366 7.20 -2.39 13.92
C SER A 366 8.57 -3.00 14.21
N GLY A 367 9.65 -2.28 13.87
CA GLY A 367 11.02 -2.78 13.88
C GLY A 367 11.53 -3.34 12.54
N CYS A 368 10.72 -3.29 11.47
CA CYS A 368 11.15 -3.63 10.10
C CYS A 368 12.44 -2.90 9.70
N ALA A 369 12.54 -1.60 9.95
CA ALA A 369 13.71 -0.79 9.59
C ALA A 369 14.98 -1.21 10.37
N VAL A 370 14.81 -1.67 11.62
CA VAL A 370 15.92 -2.18 12.44
C VAL A 370 16.39 -3.54 11.91
N VAL A 371 15.46 -4.44 11.60
CA VAL A 371 15.74 -5.75 10.98
C VAL A 371 16.44 -5.57 9.63
N GLN A 372 15.94 -4.67 8.79
CA GLN A 372 16.54 -4.35 7.50
C GLN A 372 17.96 -3.82 7.67
N GLY A 373 18.16 -2.80 8.50
CA GLY A 373 19.48 -2.21 8.77
C GLY A 373 20.53 -3.23 9.22
N ARG A 374 20.16 -4.12 10.16
CA ARG A 374 21.04 -5.23 10.60
C ARG A 374 21.41 -6.17 9.46
N SER A 375 20.44 -6.56 8.65
CA SER A 375 20.67 -7.51 7.56
C SER A 375 21.61 -6.97 6.49
N LEU A 376 21.65 -5.64 6.36
CA LEU A 376 22.56 -4.93 5.45
C LEU A 376 23.90 -4.58 6.09
N GLY A 377 24.10 -4.86 7.38
CA GLY A 377 25.31 -4.47 8.13
C GLY A 377 25.45 -2.96 8.31
N ALA A 378 24.34 -2.21 8.30
CA ALA A 378 24.35 -0.76 8.52
C ALA A 378 24.57 -0.42 10.01
N GLU A 379 25.07 0.80 10.28
CA GLU A 379 25.29 1.30 11.65
C GLU A 379 23.99 1.56 12.43
N GLY A 380 22.84 1.59 11.75
CA GLY A 380 21.54 1.94 12.33
C GLY A 380 20.37 1.35 11.55
N ALA A 381 19.16 1.78 11.91
CA ALA A 381 17.95 1.41 11.20
C ALA A 381 17.97 1.97 9.77
N VAL A 382 17.50 1.17 8.81
CA VAL A 382 17.40 1.53 7.39
C VAL A 382 16.00 1.19 6.94
N LEU A 383 15.29 2.14 6.33
CA LEU A 383 13.97 1.85 5.78
C LEU A 383 14.05 0.72 4.75
N PRO A 384 13.04 -0.17 4.68
CA PRO A 384 12.86 -1.02 3.51
C PRO A 384 12.92 -0.17 2.23
N PRO A 385 13.69 -0.60 1.21
CA PRO A 385 14.10 0.30 0.13
C PRO A 385 13.04 0.53 -0.95
N LEU A 386 11.85 -0.02 -0.74
CA LEU A 386 10.71 0.03 -1.64
C LEU A 386 9.47 0.40 -0.79
N PRO A 387 8.38 0.92 -1.38
CA PRO A 387 7.10 1.11 -0.70
C PRO A 387 6.38 -0.24 -0.42
N ILE A 388 7.04 -1.12 0.33
CA ILE A 388 6.62 -2.50 0.58
C ILE A 388 5.33 -2.55 1.39
N SER A 389 5.30 -1.89 2.56
CA SER A 389 4.12 -1.90 3.41
C SER A 389 2.94 -1.26 2.72
N ASP A 390 3.13 -0.13 2.03
CA ASP A 390 2.05 0.53 1.31
C ASP A 390 1.44 -0.39 0.24
N LEU A 391 2.28 -0.94 -0.65
CA LEU A 391 1.81 -1.73 -1.78
C LEU A 391 1.22 -3.07 -1.35
N VAL A 392 1.83 -3.78 -0.39
CA VAL A 392 1.30 -5.07 0.06
C VAL A 392 0.04 -4.89 0.91
N THR A 393 -0.02 -3.86 1.75
CA THR A 393 -1.25 -3.50 2.47
C THR A 393 -2.37 -3.12 1.51
N GLY A 394 -2.06 -2.43 0.41
CA GLY A 394 -3.02 -2.15 -0.66
C GLY A 394 -3.58 -3.41 -1.32
N VAL A 395 -2.73 -4.40 -1.63
CA VAL A 395 -3.19 -5.70 -2.17
C VAL A 395 -4.06 -6.43 -1.14
N LEU A 396 -3.63 -6.50 0.12
CA LEU A 396 -4.40 -7.11 1.21
C LEU A 396 -5.74 -6.38 1.46
N GLY A 397 -5.77 -5.06 1.29
CA GLY A 397 -6.99 -4.26 1.31
C GLY A 397 -7.94 -4.63 0.18
N ALA A 398 -7.44 -4.85 -1.04
CA ALA A 398 -8.25 -5.35 -2.14
C ALA A 398 -8.78 -6.77 -1.88
N VAL A 399 -7.98 -7.65 -1.28
CA VAL A 399 -8.45 -8.98 -0.82
C VAL A 399 -9.55 -8.85 0.23
N THR A 400 -9.40 -7.90 1.16
CA THR A 400 -10.40 -7.60 2.19
C THR A 400 -11.72 -7.12 1.57
N VAL A 401 -11.65 -6.25 0.55
CA VAL A 401 -12.83 -5.84 -0.24
C VAL A 401 -13.48 -7.04 -0.94
N LEU A 402 -12.70 -7.91 -1.58
CA LEU A 402 -13.22 -9.10 -2.26
C LEU A 402 -13.96 -10.03 -1.29
N CYS A 403 -13.43 -10.23 -0.08
CA CYS A 403 -14.12 -10.98 0.98
C CYS A 403 -15.46 -10.32 1.33
N GLY A 404 -15.48 -8.99 1.50
CA GLY A 404 -16.71 -8.25 1.78
C GLY A 404 -17.73 -8.30 0.66
N ILE A 405 -17.29 -8.24 -0.60
CA ILE A 405 -18.15 -8.36 -1.78
C ILE A 405 -18.77 -9.76 -1.84
N ARG A 406 -17.97 -10.81 -1.66
CA ARG A 406 -18.43 -12.22 -1.59
C ARG A 406 -19.45 -12.40 -0.48
N ASP A 407 -19.14 -11.94 0.73
CA ASP A 407 -19.98 -12.16 1.90
C ASP A 407 -21.27 -11.34 1.82
N ARG A 408 -21.21 -10.10 1.28
CA ARG A 408 -22.42 -9.31 0.98
C ARG A 408 -23.29 -9.96 -0.08
N ALA A 409 -22.70 -10.61 -1.09
CA ALA A 409 -23.47 -11.33 -2.09
C ALA A 409 -24.21 -12.55 -1.52
N ARG A 410 -23.63 -13.20 -0.50
CA ARG A 410 -24.21 -14.37 0.17
C ARG A 410 -25.17 -14.03 1.30
N HIS A 411 -24.95 -12.92 2.00
CA HIS A 411 -25.59 -12.62 3.29
C HIS A 411 -26.16 -11.21 3.40
N GLY A 412 -25.81 -10.31 2.47
CA GLY A 412 -26.20 -8.90 2.51
C GLY A 412 -25.54 -8.10 3.64
N GLY A 413 -26.07 -6.91 3.90
CA GLY A 413 -25.61 -6.02 4.96
C GLY A 413 -24.40 -5.15 4.62
N ASN A 414 -23.92 -4.41 5.61
CA ASN A 414 -22.73 -3.56 5.52
C ASN A 414 -21.53 -4.26 6.13
N TYR A 415 -20.36 -4.03 5.55
CA TYR A 415 -19.10 -4.57 6.03
C TYR A 415 -18.13 -3.45 6.34
N PHE A 416 -17.33 -3.64 7.37
CA PHE A 416 -16.24 -2.76 7.75
C PHE A 416 -14.96 -3.58 7.79
N GLY A 417 -13.94 -3.13 7.06
CA GLY A 417 -12.63 -3.74 7.06
C GLY A 417 -11.52 -2.73 7.29
N VAL A 418 -10.36 -3.24 7.71
CA VAL A 418 -9.18 -2.44 8.03
C VAL A 418 -7.98 -2.96 7.25
N ALA A 419 -7.28 -2.08 6.54
CA ALA A 419 -5.99 -2.35 5.93
C ALA A 419 -4.93 -1.56 6.72
N CYS A 420 -4.04 -2.27 7.44
CA CYS A 420 -3.13 -1.67 8.41
C CYS A 420 -1.67 -1.90 8.05
N LEU A 421 -0.93 -0.80 7.82
CA LEU A 421 0.50 -0.84 7.46
C LEU A 421 1.33 -1.56 8.53
N THR A 422 1.22 -1.13 9.79
CA THR A 422 2.03 -1.70 10.88
C THR A 422 1.69 -3.16 11.15
N ALA A 423 0.43 -3.58 10.94
CA ALA A 423 0.03 -4.98 11.08
C ALA A 423 0.70 -5.86 10.02
N TYR A 424 0.76 -5.39 8.76
CA TYR A 424 1.51 -6.08 7.72
C TYR A 424 2.99 -6.19 8.07
N ASP A 425 3.62 -5.11 8.51
CA ASP A 425 5.03 -5.12 8.89
C ASP A 425 5.32 -6.10 10.04
N MET A 426 4.48 -6.10 11.07
CA MET A 426 4.57 -7.07 12.17
C MET A 426 4.46 -8.52 11.68
N PHE A 427 3.57 -8.79 10.72
CA PHE A 427 3.49 -10.11 10.09
C PHE A 427 4.76 -10.44 9.30
N CYS A 428 5.27 -9.49 8.52
CA CYS A 428 6.47 -9.62 7.69
C CYS A 428 7.71 -10.06 8.48
N ILE A 429 7.89 -9.52 9.69
CA ILE A 429 9.03 -9.87 10.57
C ILE A 429 8.70 -10.94 11.62
N SER A 430 7.50 -11.51 11.57
CA SER A 430 7.09 -12.52 12.54
C SER A 430 7.96 -13.78 12.44
N LYS A 431 8.09 -14.50 13.56
CA LYS A 431 8.85 -15.77 13.60
C LYS A 431 8.33 -16.84 12.64
N GLN A 432 7.04 -16.80 12.29
CA GLN A 432 6.40 -17.75 11.38
C GLN A 432 6.74 -17.46 9.90
N VAL A 433 6.90 -16.19 9.55
CA VAL A 433 7.43 -15.78 8.24
C VAL A 433 8.93 -16.05 8.20
N GLY A 434 9.66 -15.63 9.23
CA GLY A 434 11.11 -15.75 9.31
C GLY A 434 11.85 -14.88 8.30
N GLN A 435 13.17 -14.77 8.45
CA GLN A 435 14.01 -13.93 7.61
C GLN A 435 14.82 -14.79 6.63
N TYR A 436 15.25 -14.22 5.51
CA TYR A 436 16.28 -14.84 4.69
C TYR A 436 17.61 -14.92 5.44
N PRO A 437 18.34 -16.05 5.33
CA PRO A 437 19.60 -16.21 6.05
C PRO A 437 20.69 -15.27 5.49
N PRO A 438 21.68 -14.85 6.30
CA PRO A 438 22.72 -13.92 5.87
C PRO A 438 23.48 -14.34 4.61
N GLU A 439 23.68 -15.65 4.40
CA GLU A 439 24.37 -16.17 3.22
C GLU A 439 23.57 -15.88 1.93
N LEU A 440 22.24 -15.97 1.99
CA LEU A 440 21.36 -15.63 0.87
C LEU A 440 21.36 -14.11 0.65
N VAL A 441 21.30 -13.30 1.71
CA VAL A 441 21.36 -11.83 1.61
C VAL A 441 22.64 -11.39 0.89
N GLN A 442 23.79 -11.97 1.27
CA GLN A 442 25.07 -11.70 0.61
C GLN A 442 25.11 -12.22 -0.83
N GLN A 443 24.46 -13.35 -1.13
CA GLN A 443 24.35 -13.85 -2.50
C GLN A 443 23.55 -12.91 -3.39
N VAL A 444 22.41 -12.43 -2.89
CA VAL A 444 21.54 -11.46 -3.58
C VAL A 444 22.30 -10.16 -3.83
N GLU A 445 23.03 -9.64 -2.84
CA GLU A 445 23.89 -8.46 -3.02
C GLU A 445 24.99 -8.70 -4.06
N ARG A 446 25.62 -9.88 -4.13
CA ARG A 446 26.60 -10.20 -5.18
C ARG A 446 26.00 -10.25 -6.59
N VAL A 447 24.73 -10.65 -6.71
CA VAL A 447 24.04 -10.76 -8.01
C VAL A 447 23.55 -9.41 -8.51
N PHE A 448 22.99 -8.59 -7.63
CA PHE A 448 22.34 -7.34 -8.02
C PHE A 448 23.17 -6.09 -7.73
N GLY A 449 24.06 -6.12 -6.73
CA GLY A 449 24.91 -4.99 -6.36
C GLY A 449 24.11 -3.73 -6.02
N PHE A 450 23.20 -3.82 -5.04
CA PHE A 450 22.35 -2.68 -4.67
C PHE A 450 23.14 -1.53 -4.04
N GLY A 451 24.31 -1.85 -3.48
CA GLY A 451 25.19 -0.87 -2.86
C GLY A 451 24.77 -0.52 -1.42
N PRO A 452 25.56 0.32 -0.74
CA PRO A 452 25.33 0.63 0.67
C PRO A 452 24.03 1.42 0.86
N MET A 453 23.28 1.06 1.90
CA MET A 453 22.08 1.78 2.35
C MET A 453 22.26 2.19 3.81
N ALA A 454 21.82 3.40 4.14
CA ALA A 454 22.09 4.02 5.43
C ALA A 454 20.87 4.77 5.98
N PRO A 455 20.83 5.06 7.29
CA PRO A 455 19.73 5.82 7.93
C PRO A 455 19.42 7.18 7.27
N LYS A 456 20.42 7.78 6.61
CA LYS A 456 20.31 9.07 5.91
C LYS A 456 19.69 9.01 4.52
N ASP A 457 19.47 7.82 3.97
CA ASP A 457 18.85 7.65 2.66
C ASP A 457 17.33 7.79 2.81
N ASP A 458 16.72 8.67 2.01
CA ASP A 458 15.25 8.76 1.95
C ASP A 458 14.66 7.74 0.96
N VAL A 459 13.33 7.67 0.90
CA VAL A 459 12.62 6.72 0.03
C VAL A 459 13.05 6.84 -1.45
N PRO A 460 13.11 8.04 -2.07
CA PRO A 460 13.65 8.18 -3.44
C PRO A 460 15.07 7.63 -3.61
N ASP A 461 15.98 7.86 -2.66
CA ASP A 461 17.35 7.34 -2.73
C ASP A 461 17.39 5.82 -2.75
N LEU A 462 16.66 5.20 -1.83
CA LEU A 462 16.61 3.75 -1.68
C LEU A 462 15.94 3.08 -2.88
N LEU A 463 14.83 3.64 -3.34
CA LEU A 463 14.12 3.18 -4.53
C LEU A 463 15.03 3.26 -5.76
N GLY A 464 15.73 4.39 -5.96
CA GLY A 464 16.65 4.59 -7.07
C GLY A 464 17.75 3.53 -7.12
N LYS A 465 18.33 3.16 -5.97
CA LYS A 465 19.34 2.08 -5.88
C LYS A 465 18.78 0.73 -6.34
N VAL A 466 17.58 0.37 -5.91
CA VAL A 466 16.93 -0.89 -6.28
C VAL A 466 16.59 -0.95 -7.77
N ILE A 467 15.96 0.11 -8.29
CA ILE A 467 15.58 0.17 -9.71
C ILE A 467 16.83 0.12 -10.60
N GLN A 468 17.89 0.85 -10.27
CA GLN A 468 19.13 0.83 -11.04
C GLN A 468 19.78 -0.56 -11.04
N ALA A 469 19.78 -1.26 -9.90
CA ALA A 469 20.29 -2.61 -9.79
C ALA A 469 19.50 -3.61 -10.67
N TRP A 470 18.18 -3.46 -10.77
CA TRP A 470 17.35 -4.26 -11.68
C TRP A 470 17.67 -4.00 -13.14
N TYR A 471 17.81 -2.74 -13.57
CA TYR A 471 18.21 -2.41 -14.94
C TYR A 471 19.56 -3.02 -15.32
N ASN A 472 20.52 -2.98 -14.39
CA ASN A 472 21.88 -3.46 -14.65
C ASN A 472 21.95 -4.99 -14.72
N ASN A 473 21.20 -5.71 -13.88
CA ASN A 473 21.39 -7.16 -13.67
C ASN A 473 20.22 -8.01 -14.17
N ARG A 474 19.06 -7.41 -14.44
CA ARG A 474 17.87 -8.04 -15.03
C ARG A 474 17.30 -7.22 -16.19
N PRO A 475 18.11 -6.83 -17.19
CA PRO A 475 17.66 -5.93 -18.26
C PRO A 475 16.50 -6.50 -19.09
N LYS A 476 16.38 -7.82 -19.21
CA LYS A 476 15.24 -8.48 -19.88
C LYS A 476 13.94 -8.31 -19.12
N ASP A 477 13.99 -8.35 -17.80
CA ASP A 477 12.82 -8.19 -16.95
C ASP A 477 12.39 -6.71 -16.88
N MET A 478 13.32 -5.78 -17.12
CA MET A 478 13.08 -4.33 -17.23
C MET A 478 12.83 -3.85 -18.67
N ASP A 479 12.55 -4.77 -19.60
CA ASP A 479 12.11 -4.43 -20.95
C ASP A 479 10.62 -4.07 -20.92
N PHE A 480 10.31 -2.79 -21.14
CA PHE A 480 8.94 -2.27 -21.12
C PHE A 480 8.10 -2.74 -22.32
N ASP A 481 8.70 -3.38 -23.32
CA ASP A 481 8.00 -4.07 -24.40
C ASP A 481 7.80 -5.58 -24.10
N GLY A 482 8.31 -6.03 -22.95
CA GLY A 482 8.20 -7.41 -22.47
C GLY A 482 6.87 -7.72 -21.77
N LYS A 483 6.71 -8.99 -21.40
CA LYS A 483 5.45 -9.54 -20.84
C LYS A 483 5.08 -9.04 -19.44
N LEU A 484 6.02 -8.41 -18.74
CA LEU A 484 5.79 -7.87 -17.39
C LEU A 484 5.15 -6.48 -17.42
N PHE A 485 5.04 -5.87 -18.60
CA PHE A 485 4.52 -4.53 -18.78
C PHE A 485 3.28 -4.53 -19.69
N VAL A 486 2.48 -3.49 -19.53
CA VAL A 486 1.36 -3.15 -20.40
C VAL A 486 1.59 -1.76 -20.97
N SER A 487 1.17 -1.58 -22.22
CA SER A 487 1.24 -0.30 -22.94
C SER A 487 -0.16 0.26 -23.15
N PHE A 488 -0.28 1.57 -23.03
CA PHE A 488 -1.43 2.34 -23.45
C PHE A 488 -0.98 3.30 -24.54
N GLU A 489 -1.52 3.13 -25.75
CA GLU A 489 -1.10 3.90 -26.93
C GLU A 489 -1.61 5.35 -26.88
N ASP A 490 -2.82 5.54 -26.36
CA ASP A 490 -3.46 6.84 -26.26
C ASP A 490 -3.96 7.09 -24.83
N GLY A 491 -3.70 8.30 -24.33
CA GLY A 491 -4.14 8.74 -23.01
C GLY A 491 -3.75 10.17 -22.69
N PRO A 492 -4.19 10.71 -21.54
CA PRO A 492 -3.83 12.06 -21.11
C PRO A 492 -2.31 12.27 -20.98
N PHE A 493 -1.57 11.19 -20.68
CA PHE A 493 -0.11 11.19 -20.58
C PHE A 493 0.63 10.83 -21.89
N GLY A 494 -0.09 10.76 -23.02
CA GLY A 494 0.44 10.23 -24.28
C GLY A 494 0.60 8.71 -24.22
N GLN A 495 1.54 8.17 -24.99
CA GLN A 495 1.91 6.77 -24.85
C GLN A 495 2.49 6.54 -23.45
N SER A 496 2.00 5.51 -22.75
CA SER A 496 2.50 5.16 -21.42
C SER A 496 2.65 3.66 -21.25
N LYS A 497 3.63 3.26 -20.45
CA LYS A 497 3.95 1.86 -20.16
C LYS A 497 4.22 1.66 -18.69
N GLN A 498 3.71 0.60 -18.11
CA GLN A 498 3.82 0.29 -16.68
C GLN A 498 3.65 -1.20 -16.43
N LEU A 499 3.87 -1.66 -15.20
CA LEU A 499 3.70 -3.06 -14.85
C LEU A 499 2.27 -3.56 -15.13
N ALA A 500 2.21 -4.75 -15.73
CA ALA A 500 0.98 -5.51 -15.97
C ALA A 500 0.40 -6.08 -14.65
N PRO A 501 -0.84 -6.58 -14.67
CA PRO A 501 -1.39 -7.39 -13.59
C PRO A 501 -0.45 -8.52 -13.12
N VAL A 502 -0.25 -8.64 -11.81
CA VAL A 502 0.63 -9.69 -11.24
C VAL A 502 -0.07 -11.04 -11.26
N ALA A 503 -1.34 -11.09 -10.84
CA ALA A 503 -2.12 -12.31 -10.80
C ALA A 503 -2.79 -12.58 -12.15
N ARG A 504 -2.54 -13.76 -12.73
CA ARG A 504 -3.26 -14.24 -13.91
C ARG A 504 -4.28 -15.28 -13.48
N ILE A 505 -5.55 -14.98 -13.64
CA ILE A 505 -6.65 -15.88 -13.28
C ILE A 505 -7.20 -16.48 -14.57
N ASP A 506 -7.06 -17.79 -14.74
CA ASP A 506 -7.52 -18.47 -15.95
C ASP A 506 -9.04 -18.26 -16.12
N ASN A 507 -9.53 -18.19 -17.35
CA ASN A 507 -10.92 -17.94 -17.72
C ASN A 507 -11.49 -16.53 -17.45
N TYR A 508 -10.78 -15.66 -16.73
CA TYR A 508 -11.26 -14.33 -16.36
C TYR A 508 -10.28 -13.22 -16.75
N PRO A 509 -10.66 -12.29 -17.65
CA PRO A 509 -9.77 -11.21 -18.07
C PRO A 509 -9.41 -10.27 -16.90
N SER A 510 -8.11 -9.99 -16.76
CA SER A 510 -7.53 -9.02 -15.82
C SER A 510 -6.79 -7.93 -16.61
N GLY A 511 -6.95 -6.67 -16.22
CA GLY A 511 -6.39 -5.51 -16.92
C GLY A 511 -7.19 -4.24 -16.64
N TRP A 512 -6.88 -3.11 -17.28
CA TRP A 512 -7.59 -1.85 -17.05
C TRP A 512 -8.30 -1.37 -18.32
N ASP A 513 -9.52 -0.85 -18.18
CA ASP A 513 -10.31 -0.38 -19.36
C ASP A 513 -9.74 0.92 -19.97
N HIS A 514 -8.90 1.64 -19.23
CA HIS A 514 -8.34 2.91 -19.69
C HIS A 514 -6.96 3.18 -19.06
N PRO A 515 -6.13 4.02 -19.70
CA PRO A 515 -4.83 4.45 -19.17
C PRO A 515 -4.96 5.19 -17.83
N PRO A 516 -3.82 5.42 -17.14
CA PRO A 516 -3.74 6.38 -16.04
C PRO A 516 -4.25 7.77 -16.47
N ARG A 517 -4.92 8.45 -15.53
CA ARG A 517 -5.47 9.79 -15.70
C ARG A 517 -4.88 10.77 -14.67
N PRO A 518 -4.65 12.05 -15.04
CA PRO A 518 -4.19 13.06 -14.10
C PRO A 518 -5.23 13.32 -13.03
N TYR A 519 -4.82 13.66 -11.81
CA TYR A 519 -5.78 13.94 -10.75
C TYR A 519 -6.77 15.05 -11.13
N GLY A 520 -8.05 14.79 -10.90
CA GLY A 520 -9.13 15.72 -11.22
C GLY A 520 -9.44 15.89 -12.71
N TYR A 521 -9.01 14.95 -13.56
CA TYR A 521 -9.22 15.01 -15.01
C TYR A 521 -10.68 14.84 -15.44
N ASP A 522 -11.47 14.14 -14.64
CA ASP A 522 -12.78 13.63 -15.05
C ASP A 522 -13.98 14.29 -14.33
N LYS A 523 -15.19 13.98 -14.83
CA LYS A 523 -16.45 14.40 -14.22
C LYS A 523 -16.87 13.44 -13.10
N PRO A 524 -17.57 13.91 -12.06
CA PRO A 524 -18.03 13.06 -10.96
C PRO A 524 -19.26 12.23 -11.35
N THR A 525 -19.07 11.17 -12.15
CA THR A 525 -20.13 10.22 -12.54
C THR A 525 -19.57 8.81 -12.79
N PHE A 526 -20.39 7.78 -12.60
CA PHE A 526 -20.10 6.39 -13.00
C PHE A 526 -20.51 6.09 -14.46
N ASP A 527 -21.12 7.05 -15.16
CA ASP A 527 -21.55 6.91 -16.56
C ASP A 527 -20.38 7.18 -17.53
N TYR A 528 -19.39 6.29 -17.56
CA TYR A 528 -18.21 6.39 -18.43
C TYR A 528 -17.80 5.08 -19.08
#